data_AF-A0A060C4A1-F1
#
_entry.id   AF-A0A060C4A1-F1
#
_cell.length_a   1.000
_cell.length_b   1.000
_cell.length_c   1.000
_cell.angle_alpha   90.00
_cell.angle_beta   90.00
_cell.angle_gamma   90.00
#
_symmetry.space_group_name_H-M   'P 1'
#
loop_
_entity.id
_entity.type
_entity.pdbx_description
1 polymer ?
#
loop_
_entity_poly.entity_id
_entity_poly.type
_entity_poly.pdbx_seq_one_letter_code
_entity_poly.pdbx_strand_id
1 'polypeptide(L)'
;TRIDYLKWDFNRYFTEVYSHFLGSKDQGKTMFGYVLGLYDLLDRFTKHYPDVFLQTCASGGGRFDMGMLYYSSQIQGSDTSDAVDRSFNLYSTSFGYPLAVLGSHVF
;
A
#
# COMPACT_ATOMS: atom_id res chain seq x y z
N THR A 1 18.94 12.32 11.98
CA THR A 1 18.50 10.99 12.47
C THR A 1 18.46 10.05 11.28
N ARG A 2 18.93 8.81 11.43
CA ARG A 2 18.91 7.81 10.35
C ARG A 2 17.60 7.02 10.45
N ILE A 3 16.89 6.88 9.33
CA ILE A 3 15.66 6.10 9.22
C ILE A 3 15.99 4.89 8.36
N ASP A 4 15.82 3.68 8.88
CA ASP A 4 16.08 2.43 8.15
C ASP A 4 14.78 1.73 7.71
N TYR A 5 13.64 2.16 8.24
CA TYR A 5 12.33 1.56 8.00
C TYR A 5 11.22 2.62 7.96
N LEU A 6 10.30 2.48 7.01
CA LEU A 6 9.10 3.31 6.91
C LEU A 6 7.86 2.44 6.68
N LYS A 7 6.85 2.61 7.54
CA LYS A 7 5.48 2.12 7.28
C LYS A 7 4.67 3.23 6.60
N TRP A 8 4.22 3.00 5.37
CA TRP A 8 3.41 3.96 4.61
C TRP A 8 1.95 3.54 4.60
N ASP A 9 1.10 4.31 5.29
CA ASP A 9 -0.30 3.95 5.50
C ASP A 9 -1.29 4.80 4.70
N PHE A 10 -2.52 4.30 4.54
CA PHE A 10 -3.63 4.97 3.88
C PHE A 10 -4.97 4.52 4.47
N ASN A 11 -5.54 5.37 5.33
CA ASN A 11 -6.61 4.97 6.24
C ASN A 11 -8.02 5.45 5.84
N ARG A 12 -8.23 5.86 4.59
CA ARG A 12 -9.58 6.20 4.11
C ARG A 12 -9.72 6.02 2.61
N TYR A 13 -10.91 5.68 2.17
CA TYR A 13 -11.28 5.75 0.76
C TYR A 13 -11.55 7.19 0.32
N PHE A 14 -11.53 7.37 -1.00
CA PHE A 14 -11.96 8.63 -1.62
C PHE A 14 -13.45 8.86 -1.41
N THR A 15 -13.78 10.08 -1.05
CA THR A 15 -15.13 10.64 -1.07
C THR A 15 -15.06 11.96 -1.85
N GLU A 16 -16.14 12.37 -2.52
CA GLU A 16 -16.20 13.62 -3.31
C GLU A 16 -15.05 13.77 -4.34
N VAL A 17 -14.88 12.76 -5.20
CA VAL A 17 -13.79 12.69 -6.18
C VAL A 17 -13.85 13.87 -7.16
N TYR A 18 -12.86 14.75 -7.09
CA TYR A 18 -12.72 15.92 -7.96
C TYR A 18 -11.26 16.38 -8.04
N SER A 19 -10.87 17.02 -9.15
CA SER A 19 -9.57 17.67 -9.29
C SER A 19 -9.70 19.06 -9.90
N HIS A 20 -9.21 20.09 -9.21
CA HIS A 20 -9.18 21.47 -9.73
C HIS A 20 -8.23 21.65 -10.91
N PHE A 21 -7.31 20.71 -11.13
CA PHE A 21 -6.36 20.74 -12.25
C PHE A 21 -6.94 20.14 -13.54
N LEU A 22 -8.12 19.53 -13.49
CA LEU A 22 -8.79 18.92 -14.64
C LEU A 22 -9.98 19.75 -15.11
N GLY A 23 -10.17 19.82 -16.43
CA GLY A 23 -11.39 20.38 -17.01
C GLY A 23 -12.62 19.54 -16.66
N SER A 24 -13.81 20.12 -16.80
CA SER A 24 -15.09 19.45 -16.46
C SER A 24 -15.28 18.10 -17.17
N LYS A 25 -14.83 17.98 -18.42
CA LYS A 25 -14.92 16.75 -19.23
C LYS A 25 -13.99 15.64 -18.75
N ASP A 26 -12.95 15.96 -18.00
CA ASP A 26 -11.90 15.03 -17.60
C ASP A 26 -12.00 14.60 -16.12
N GLN A 27 -12.99 15.08 -15.37
CA GLN A 27 -13.15 14.77 -13.94
C GLN A 27 -13.25 13.27 -13.65
N GLY A 28 -13.76 12.47 -14.59
CA GLY A 28 -13.78 10.99 -14.50
C GLY A 28 -12.41 10.33 -14.44
N LYS A 29 -11.32 11.04 -14.76
CA LYS A 29 -9.94 10.53 -14.73
C LYS A 29 -9.24 10.77 -13.39
N THR A 30 -9.88 11.46 -12.45
CA THR A 30 -9.24 11.91 -11.20
C THR A 30 -8.61 10.77 -10.40
N MET A 31 -9.33 9.67 -10.14
CA MET A 31 -8.78 8.55 -9.37
C MET A 31 -7.64 7.83 -10.10
N PHE A 32 -7.74 7.69 -11.42
CA PHE A 32 -6.66 7.10 -12.21
C PHE A 32 -5.39 7.97 -12.16
N GLY A 33 -5.56 9.29 -12.33
CA GLY A 33 -4.48 10.26 -12.17
C GLY A 33 -3.87 10.23 -10.76
N TYR A 34 -4.68 10.04 -9.72
CA TYR A 34 -4.19 9.86 -8.35
C TYR A 34 -3.29 8.61 -8.25
N VAL A 35 -3.72 7.46 -8.78
CA VAL A 35 -2.92 6.22 -8.73
C VAL A 35 -1.59 6.40 -9.46
N LEU A 36 -1.59 7.05 -10.62
CA LEU A 36 -0.34 7.39 -11.32
C LEU A 36 0.56 8.32 -10.49
N GLY A 37 -0.01 9.33 -9.84
CA GLY A 37 0.74 10.22 -8.94
C GLY A 37 1.30 9.51 -7.71
N LEU A 38 0.55 8.55 -7.15
CA LEU A 38 1.02 7.69 -6.06
C LEU A 38 2.22 6.87 -6.53
N TYR A 39 2.14 6.23 -7.69
CA TYR A 39 3.25 5.45 -8.25
C TYR A 39 4.47 6.30 -8.57
N ASP A 40 4.29 7.50 -9.13
CA ASP A 40 5.39 8.45 -9.33
C ASP A 40 6.08 8.84 -8.00
N LEU A 41 5.29 9.09 -6.95
CA LEU A 41 5.82 9.41 -5.64
C LEU A 41 6.60 8.23 -5.03
N LEU A 42 6.04 7.02 -5.11
CA LEU A 42 6.69 5.81 -4.62
C LEU A 42 7.99 5.50 -5.39
N ASP A 43 7.97 5.65 -6.72
CA ASP A 43 9.16 5.48 -7.57
C ASP A 43 10.28 6.46 -7.21
N ARG A 44 9.92 7.75 -7.02
CA ARG A 44 10.89 8.75 -6.56
C ARG A 44 11.41 8.45 -5.17
N PHE A 45 10.55 7.98 -4.27
CA PHE A 45 10.94 7.62 -2.90
C PHE A 45 11.93 6.45 -2.88
N THR A 46 11.61 5.34 -3.55
CA THR A 46 12.46 4.14 -3.55
C THR A 46 13.81 4.36 -4.25
N LYS A 47 13.83 5.22 -5.29
CA LYS A 47 15.09 5.62 -5.94
C LYS A 47 15.96 6.52 -5.08
N HIS A 48 15.34 7.43 -4.31
CA HIS A 48 16.08 8.37 -3.48
C HIS A 48 16.54 7.76 -2.15
N TYR A 49 15.78 6.80 -1.62
CA TYR A 49 16.06 6.12 -0.35
C TYR A 49 16.11 4.59 -0.53
N PRO A 50 17.06 4.06 -1.32
CA PRO A 50 17.11 2.64 -1.64
C PRO A 50 17.39 1.75 -0.41
N ASP A 51 18.02 2.32 0.63
CA ASP A 51 18.36 1.60 1.86
C ASP A 51 17.22 1.58 2.89
N VAL A 52 16.12 2.29 2.64
CA VAL A 52 14.97 2.32 3.55
C VAL A 52 14.04 1.16 3.22
N PHE A 53 13.80 0.30 4.19
CA PHE A 53 12.80 -0.75 4.05
C PHE A 53 11.39 -0.15 4.08
N LEU A 54 10.69 -0.22 2.95
CA LEU A 54 9.32 0.28 2.82
C LEU A 54 8.30 -0.85 3.03
N GLN A 55 7.48 -0.71 4.07
CA GLN A 55 6.28 -1.53 4.27
C GLN A 55 5.04 -0.69 3.95
N THR A 56 4.21 -1.12 3.00
CA THR A 56 2.97 -0.41 2.70
C THR A 56 1.80 -0.95 3.51
N CYS A 57 0.81 -0.09 3.74
CA CYS A 57 -0.37 -0.37 4.53
C CYS A 57 -1.54 0.46 3.98
N ALA A 58 -2.75 -0.06 4.13
CA ALA A 58 -3.98 0.68 3.92
C ALA A 58 -5.04 0.10 4.85
N SER A 59 -5.03 0.52 6.12
CA SER A 59 -5.80 -0.12 7.20
C SER A 59 -5.61 -1.64 7.19
N GLY A 60 -4.35 -2.06 7.24
CA GLY A 60 -3.93 -3.42 6.92
C GLY A 60 -3.79 -3.64 5.41
N GLY A 61 -4.50 -4.65 4.90
CA GLY A 61 -4.36 -5.15 3.53
C GLY A 61 -5.21 -4.46 2.46
N GLY A 62 -5.75 -3.25 2.70
CA GLY A 62 -6.67 -2.57 1.78
C GLY A 62 -6.08 -2.21 0.39
N ARG A 63 -4.76 -2.30 0.24
CA ARG A 63 -4.02 -2.18 -1.03
C ARG A 63 -2.92 -3.26 -1.12
N PHE A 64 -3.30 -4.51 -0.86
CA PHE A 64 -2.42 -5.66 -1.00
C PHE A 64 -2.46 -6.17 -2.45
N ASP A 65 -1.66 -5.55 -3.32
CA ASP A 65 -1.61 -5.85 -4.75
C ASP A 65 -0.19 -5.78 -5.33
N MET A 66 0.00 -6.36 -6.52
CA MET A 66 1.30 -6.40 -7.20
C MET A 66 1.82 -5.00 -7.60
N GLY A 67 0.93 -4.03 -7.82
CA GLY A 67 1.33 -2.67 -8.16
C GLY A 67 2.03 -1.99 -6.98
N MET A 68 1.53 -2.22 -5.76
CA MET A 68 2.18 -1.76 -4.54
C MET A 68 3.48 -2.53 -4.26
N LEU A 69 3.49 -3.85 -4.43
CA LEU A 69 4.67 -4.71 -4.21
C LEU A 69 5.85 -4.42 -5.15
N TYR A 70 5.61 -3.74 -6.28
CA TYR A 70 6.72 -3.26 -7.11
C TYR A 70 7.58 -2.23 -6.37
N TYR A 71 6.98 -1.44 -5.47
CA TYR A 71 7.66 -0.39 -4.71
C TYR A 71 7.96 -0.79 -3.26
N SER A 72 7.15 -1.67 -2.66
CA SER A 72 7.32 -2.09 -1.27
C SER A 72 7.87 -3.50 -1.15
N SER A 73 8.71 -3.72 -0.14
CA SER A 73 9.26 -5.05 0.15
C SER A 73 8.23 -5.93 0.86
N GLN A 74 7.34 -5.33 1.65
CA GLN A 74 6.27 -6.01 2.39
C GLN A 74 5.02 -5.14 2.49
N ILE A 75 3.88 -5.79 2.73
CA ILE A 75 2.59 -5.15 3.01
C ILE A 75 2.03 -5.71 4.32
N GLN A 76 1.47 -4.85 5.17
CA GLN A 76 0.72 -5.30 6.35
C GLN A 76 -0.52 -6.09 5.90
N GLY A 77 -0.61 -7.38 6.25
CA GLY A 77 -1.67 -8.25 5.73
C GLY A 77 -3.08 -7.91 6.23
N SER A 78 -3.20 -7.49 7.48
CA SER A 78 -4.45 -7.09 8.14
C SER A 78 -4.14 -6.31 9.41
N ASP A 79 -5.04 -5.41 9.81
CA ASP A 79 -5.02 -4.80 11.15
C ASP A 79 -5.50 -5.77 12.23
N THR A 80 -6.27 -6.80 11.85
CA THR A 80 -6.60 -7.91 12.76
C THR A 80 -5.35 -8.74 13.04
N SER A 81 -4.99 -8.83 14.32
CA SER A 81 -3.84 -9.59 14.83
C SER A 81 -4.25 -10.84 15.62
N ASP A 82 -5.55 -11.14 15.74
CA ASP A 82 -6.02 -12.41 16.29
C ASP A 82 -5.43 -13.60 15.52
N ALA A 83 -4.96 -14.61 16.25
CA ALA A 83 -4.21 -15.73 15.67
C ALA A 83 -5.09 -16.63 14.77
N VAL A 84 -6.37 -16.78 15.09
CA VAL A 84 -7.30 -17.59 14.31
C VAL A 84 -7.62 -16.87 13.00
N ASP A 85 -7.97 -15.59 13.08
CA ASP A 85 -8.23 -14.75 11.91
C ASP A 85 -6.98 -14.61 11.01
N ARG A 86 -5.81 -14.48 11.64
CA ARG A 86 -4.52 -14.40 10.93
C ARG A 86 -4.20 -15.68 10.18
N SER A 87 -4.56 -16.85 10.71
CA SER A 87 -4.35 -18.14 10.02
C SER A 87 -5.13 -18.19 8.71
N PHE A 88 -6.38 -17.71 8.72
CA PHE A 88 -7.19 -17.60 7.51
C PHE A 88 -6.62 -16.57 6.54
N ASN A 89 -6.24 -15.37 7.01
CA ASN A 89 -5.64 -14.33 6.18
C ASN A 89 -4.35 -14.82 5.49
N LEU A 90 -3.43 -15.46 6.23
CA LEU A 90 -2.21 -16.04 5.68
C LEU A 90 -2.49 -17.06 4.59
N TYR A 91 -3.41 -17.99 4.86
CA TYR A 91 -3.81 -19.01 3.90
C TYR A 91 -4.38 -18.38 2.62
N SER A 92 -5.36 -17.49 2.75
CA SER A 92 -6.00 -16.83 1.61
C SER A 92 -5.04 -15.96 0.79
N THR A 93 -4.15 -15.21 1.43
CA THR A 93 -3.21 -14.35 0.70
C THR A 93 -2.11 -15.17 0.00
N SER A 94 -1.73 -16.33 0.56
CA SER A 94 -0.69 -17.20 -0.01
C SER A 94 -1.00 -17.76 -1.41
N PHE A 95 -2.28 -17.76 -1.82
CA PHE A 95 -2.67 -18.19 -3.17
C PHE A 95 -2.18 -17.25 -4.27
N GLY A 96 -2.07 -15.95 -3.96
CA GLY A 96 -1.67 -14.92 -4.94
C GLY A 96 -0.29 -14.33 -4.69
N TYR A 97 0.23 -14.45 -3.46
CA TYR A 97 1.41 -13.72 -3.02
C TYR A 97 2.34 -14.60 -2.16
N PRO A 98 3.67 -14.47 -2.30
CA PRO A 98 4.60 -15.19 -1.44
C PRO A 98 4.51 -14.70 0.01
N LEU A 99 4.65 -15.61 0.98
CA LEU A 99 4.56 -15.26 2.40
C LEU A 99 5.59 -14.20 2.84
N ALA A 100 6.73 -14.11 2.14
CA ALA A 100 7.77 -13.13 2.42
C ALA A 100 7.31 -11.67 2.29
N VAL A 101 6.23 -11.40 1.55
CA VAL A 101 5.68 -10.04 1.38
C VAL A 101 4.60 -9.68 2.40
N LEU A 102 4.21 -10.60 3.28
CA LEU A 102 3.12 -10.39 4.24
C LEU A 102 3.66 -10.09 5.64
N GLY A 103 3.37 -8.89 6.14
CA GLY A 103 3.66 -8.47 7.51
C GLY A 103 2.67 -9.08 8.52
N SER A 104 3.20 -9.78 9.52
CA SER A 104 2.43 -10.41 10.60
C SER A 104 3.15 -10.21 11.93
N HIS A 105 2.42 -9.69 12.93
CA HIS A 105 2.98 -9.26 14.20
C HIS A 105 2.21 -9.91 15.36
N VAL A 106 2.93 -10.26 16.42
CA VAL A 106 2.36 -10.61 17.73
C VAL A 106 2.26 -9.31 18.53
N PHE A 107 1.11 -9.02 19.11
CA PHE A 107 0.87 -7.85 19.96
C PHE A 107 0.28 -8.28 21.30
#